data_AF-A0AAE4B9D1-F1
#
_entry.id   AF-A0AAE4B9D1-F1
#
_cell.length_a   1.000
_cell.length_b   1.000
_cell.length_c   1.000
_cell.angle_alpha   90.00
_cell.angle_beta   90.00
_cell.angle_gamma   90.00
#
_symmetry.space_group_name_H-M   'P 1'
#
loop_
_entity.id
_entity.type
_entity.pdbx_description
1 polymer ?
#
loop_
_entity_poly.entity_id
_entity_poly.type
_entity_poly.pdbx_seq_one_letter_code
_entity_poly.pdbx_strand_id
1 'polypeptide(L)'
;MIPASIINISQMPLTSSGKLDRFALPEPENNTSVTYMAPRTLIEADLAHIWEDVLNKQHIGIRDDFFQLGGQSLKAAALVSRIHKKLNVELPLSEVFSYPTVESMAVKLMSLKEHAFTQIEPADQR
;
A
#
# COMPACT_ATOMS: atom_id res chain seq x y z
N MET A 1 -16.82 -9.63 -1.26
CA MET A 1 -16.91 -8.16 -1.12
C MET A 1 -16.54 -7.83 0.31
N ILE A 2 -15.47 -7.06 0.56
CA ILE A 2 -14.97 -6.75 1.92
C ILE A 2 -15.17 -5.24 2.14
N PRO A 3 -15.77 -4.79 3.26
CA PRO A 3 -16.01 -3.37 3.53
C PRO A 3 -14.70 -2.62 3.80
N ALA A 4 -14.62 -1.37 3.34
CA ALA A 4 -13.46 -0.50 3.51
C ALA A 4 -13.30 0.06 4.94
N SER A 5 -14.38 0.07 5.73
CA SER A 5 -14.36 0.55 7.13
C SER A 5 -15.45 -0.14 7.94
N ILE A 6 -15.17 -0.44 9.20
CA ILE A 6 -16.12 -1.02 10.16
C ILE A 6 -16.13 -0.11 11.39
N ILE A 7 -17.31 0.36 11.76
CA ILE A 7 -17.51 1.26 12.91
C ILE A 7 -18.39 0.54 13.92
N ASN A 8 -17.94 0.49 15.17
CA ASN A 8 -18.76 -0.04 16.26
C ASN A 8 -19.64 1.09 16.81
N ILE A 9 -20.96 0.87 16.79
CA ILE A 9 -21.94 1.79 17.37
C ILE A 9 -22.70 1.08 18.49
N SER A 10 -22.90 1.77 19.62
CA SER A 10 -23.60 1.20 20.77
C SER A 10 -25.10 1.04 20.54
N GLN A 11 -25.70 1.86 19.68
CA GLN A 11 -27.11 1.82 19.35
C GLN A 11 -27.36 2.25 17.90
N MET A 12 -28.31 1.61 17.22
CA MET A 12 -28.73 1.99 15.87
C MET A 12 -29.51 3.32 15.93
N PRO A 13 -29.12 4.36 15.18
CA PRO A 13 -29.89 5.59 15.10
C PRO A 13 -31.18 5.33 14.32
N LEU A 14 -32.32 5.65 14.92
CA LEU A 14 -33.64 5.49 14.31
C LEU A 14 -34.34 6.85 14.20
N THR A 15 -35.10 7.05 13.14
CA THR A 15 -36.01 8.19 12.99
C THR A 15 -37.19 8.06 13.97
N SER A 16 -37.98 9.12 14.15
CA SER A 16 -39.20 9.08 14.97
C SER A 16 -40.24 8.05 14.52
N SER A 17 -40.10 7.52 13.30
CA SER A 17 -40.93 6.42 12.75
C SER A 17 -40.30 5.03 12.91
N GLY A 18 -39.17 4.91 13.61
CA GLY A 18 -38.48 3.63 13.87
C GLY A 18 -37.66 3.10 12.69
N LYS A 19 -37.45 3.89 11.63
CA LYS A 19 -36.59 3.51 10.50
C LYS A 19 -35.15 3.91 10.77
N LEU A 20 -34.18 3.22 10.16
CA LEU A 20 -32.77 3.60 10.24
C LEU A 20 -32.56 5.04 9.74
N ASP A 21 -32.00 5.88 10.60
CA ASP A 21 -31.54 7.22 10.21
C ASP A 21 -30.08 7.13 9.73
N ARG A 22 -29.91 7.13 8.41
CA ARG A 22 -28.60 7.02 7.77
C ARG A 22 -27.75 8.28 7.92
N PHE A 23 -28.37 9.44 8.16
CA PHE A 23 -27.66 10.71 8.31
C PHE A 23 -27.12 10.89 9.73
N ALA A 24 -27.71 10.19 10.69
CA ALA A 24 -27.24 10.15 12.07
C ALA A 24 -26.19 9.04 12.34
N LEU A 25 -25.81 8.27 11.31
CA LEU A 25 -24.69 7.33 11.45
C LEU A 25 -23.38 8.10 11.58
N PRO A 26 -22.50 7.72 12.52
CA PRO A 26 -21.19 8.34 12.64
C PRO A 26 -20.41 8.14 11.35
N GLU A 27 -19.78 9.21 10.88
CA GLU A 27 -18.85 9.11 9.78
C GLU A 27 -17.61 8.33 10.23
N PRO A 28 -17.05 7.46 9.36
CA PRO A 28 -15.77 6.84 9.68
C PRO A 28 -14.75 7.93 9.93
N GLU A 29 -14.10 7.90 11.09
CA GLU A 29 -12.94 8.75 11.33
C GLU A 29 -11.92 8.43 10.24
N ASN A 30 -11.75 9.35 9.30
CA ASN A 30 -10.61 9.36 8.40
C ASN A 30 -9.39 9.72 9.24
N ASN A 31 -8.92 8.79 10.08
CA ASN A 31 -7.61 8.84 10.72
C ASN A 31 -6.52 8.63 9.66
N THR A 32 -6.56 9.43 8.60
CA THR A 32 -5.51 9.59 7.60
C THR A 32 -4.48 10.62 8.07
N SER A 33 -4.48 10.98 9.36
CA SER A 33 -3.35 11.71 9.97
C SER A 33 -2.23 10.72 10.29
N VAL A 34 -1.85 9.87 9.33
CA VAL A 34 -0.52 9.29 9.35
C VAL A 34 0.40 10.49 9.20
N THR A 35 1.16 10.81 10.26
CA THR A 35 2.12 11.90 10.20
C THR A 35 3.05 11.63 9.02
N TYR A 36 3.11 12.58 8.07
CA TYR A 36 3.96 12.44 6.90
C TYR A 36 5.39 12.09 7.33
N MET A 37 5.88 10.96 6.84
CA MET A 37 7.25 10.52 7.07
C MET A 37 7.94 10.42 5.73
N ALA A 38 8.98 11.24 5.55
CA ALA A 38 9.76 11.25 4.33
C ALA A 38 10.51 9.92 4.12
N PRO A 39 10.78 9.53 2.86
CA PRO A 39 11.69 8.43 2.54
C PRO A 39 13.05 8.58 3.20
N ARG A 40 13.55 7.51 3.80
CA ARG A 40 14.85 7.44 4.50
C ARG A 40 15.91 6.75 3.64
N THR A 41 15.50 5.88 2.72
CA THR A 41 16.40 5.13 1.82
C THR A 41 16.11 5.42 0.35
N LEU A 42 17.08 5.13 -0.53
CA LEU A 42 16.92 5.28 -1.98
C LEU A 42 15.77 4.41 -2.53
N ILE A 43 15.61 3.19 -2.01
CA ILE A 43 14.52 2.28 -2.42
C ILE A 43 13.16 2.85 -2.00
N GLU A 44 13.04 3.39 -0.79
CA GLU A 44 11.82 4.06 -0.34
C GLU A 44 11.52 5.29 -1.20
N ALA A 45 12.53 6.08 -1.58
CA ALA A 45 12.35 7.26 -2.43
C ALA A 45 11.89 6.87 -3.84
N ASP A 46 12.49 5.85 -4.44
CA ASP A 46 12.08 5.34 -5.74
C ASP A 46 10.65 4.78 -5.71
N LEU A 47 10.29 4.05 -4.65
CA LEU A 47 8.95 3.52 -4.46
C LEU A 47 7.93 4.63 -4.28
N ALA A 48 8.20 5.60 -3.41
CA ALA A 48 7.33 6.75 -3.20
C ALA A 48 7.04 7.46 -4.53
N HIS A 49 8.06 7.67 -5.37
CA HIS A 49 7.87 8.30 -6.67
C HIS A 49 7.02 7.47 -7.65
N ILE A 50 7.23 6.14 -7.68
CA ILE A 50 6.37 5.26 -8.48
C ILE A 50 4.92 5.32 -7.98
N TRP A 51 4.72 5.38 -6.67
CA TRP A 51 3.39 5.48 -6.09
C TRP A 51 2.72 6.81 -6.43
N GLU A 52 3.46 7.91 -6.40
CA GLU A 52 2.96 9.24 -6.78
C GLU A 52 2.40 9.22 -8.20
N ASP A 53 3.15 8.61 -9.14
CA ASP A 53 2.72 8.45 -10.53
C ASP A 53 1.48 7.55 -10.68
N VAL A 54 1.41 6.45 -9.94
CA VAL A 54 0.34 5.44 -10.07
C VAL A 54 -0.96 5.92 -9.40
N LEU A 55 -0.84 6.60 -8.27
CA LEU A 55 -1.96 7.09 -7.49
C LEU A 55 -2.38 8.50 -7.92
N ASN A 56 -1.56 9.19 -8.71
CA ASN A 56 -1.70 10.59 -9.11
C ASN A 56 -1.85 11.51 -7.89
N LYS A 57 -0.96 11.32 -6.92
CA LYS A 57 -0.88 12.05 -5.65
C LYS A 57 0.56 12.50 -5.42
N GLN A 58 0.76 13.57 -4.67
CA GLN A 58 2.09 14.06 -4.27
C GLN A 58 2.30 13.90 -2.77
N HIS A 59 3.55 13.85 -2.34
CA HIS A 59 3.96 13.78 -0.93
C HIS A 59 3.48 12.50 -0.24
N ILE A 60 3.73 11.35 -0.87
CA ILE A 60 3.45 10.05 -0.26
C ILE A 60 4.47 9.78 0.86
N GLY A 61 3.96 9.60 2.07
CA GLY A 61 4.75 9.22 3.24
C GLY A 61 5.05 7.73 3.24
N ILE A 62 6.14 7.33 3.91
CA ILE A 62 6.57 5.93 3.90
C ILE A 62 5.61 4.96 4.60
N ARG A 63 4.75 5.49 5.47
CA ARG A 63 3.74 4.75 6.24
C ARG A 63 2.33 4.89 5.67
N ASP A 64 2.18 5.60 4.56
CA ASP A 64 0.88 5.70 3.91
C ASP A 64 0.50 4.34 3.31
N ASP A 65 -0.76 3.96 3.52
CA ASP A 65 -1.30 2.72 2.98
C ASP A 65 -1.77 2.93 1.54
N PHE A 66 -1.27 2.09 0.63
CA PHE A 66 -1.55 2.16 -0.80
C PHE A 66 -3.06 2.14 -1.10
N PHE A 67 -3.81 1.30 -0.40
CA PHE A 67 -5.24 1.10 -0.62
C PHE A 67 -6.06 2.24 0.01
N GLN A 68 -5.64 2.75 1.17
CA GLN A 68 -6.25 3.95 1.77
C GLN A 68 -6.04 5.19 0.89
N LEU A 69 -4.92 5.28 0.16
CA LEU A 69 -4.66 6.34 -0.81
C LEU A 69 -5.44 6.18 -2.14
N GLY A 70 -6.34 5.20 -2.24
CA GLY A 70 -7.14 4.95 -3.45
C GLY A 70 -6.42 4.04 -4.46
N GLY A 71 -5.50 3.21 -3.97
CA GLY A 71 -4.96 2.05 -4.67
C GLY A 71 -6.02 0.94 -4.78
N GLN A 72 -6.13 0.34 -5.95
CA GLN A 72 -7.00 -0.81 -6.22
C GLN A 72 -6.26 -1.81 -7.11
N SER A 73 -6.83 -2.98 -7.38
CA SER A 73 -6.14 -4.07 -8.10
C SER A 73 -5.50 -3.65 -9.42
N LEU A 74 -6.17 -2.80 -10.22
CA LEU A 74 -5.60 -2.29 -11.47
C LEU A 74 -4.37 -1.40 -11.25
N LYS A 75 -4.42 -0.51 -10.25
CA LYS A 75 -3.28 0.34 -9.88
C LYS A 75 -2.16 -0.48 -9.25
N ALA A 76 -2.48 -1.51 -8.47
CA ALA A 76 -1.50 -2.43 -7.90
C ALA A 76 -0.77 -3.23 -9.00
N ALA A 77 -1.48 -3.69 -10.04
CA ALA A 77 -0.86 -4.33 -11.20
C ALA A 77 0.05 -3.36 -11.96
N ALA A 78 -0.37 -2.10 -12.14
CA ALA A 78 0.46 -1.07 -12.76
C ALA A 78 1.71 -0.74 -11.91
N LEU A 79 1.55 -0.70 -10.59
CA LEU A 79 2.63 -0.51 -9.62
C LEU A 79 3.70 -1.59 -9.77
N VAL A 80 3.30 -2.87 -9.74
CA VAL A 80 4.21 -4.01 -9.91
C VAL A 80 4.98 -3.92 -11.24
N SER A 81 4.29 -3.60 -12.33
CA SER A 81 4.93 -3.45 -13.64
C SER A 81 5.98 -2.32 -13.66
N ARG A 82 5.72 -1.19 -12.99
CA ARG A 82 6.67 -0.07 -12.89
C ARG A 82 7.84 -0.39 -11.97
N ILE A 83 7.60 -1.06 -10.85
CA ILE A 83 8.65 -1.57 -9.95
C ILE A 83 9.60 -2.48 -10.73
N HIS A 84 9.06 -3.43 -11.49
CA HIS A 84 9.86 -4.32 -12.32
C HIS A 84 10.72 -3.55 -13.33
N LYS A 85 10.12 -2.59 -14.06
CA LYS A 85 10.85 -1.78 -15.06
C LYS A 85 11.95 -0.90 -14.45
N LYS A 86 11.73 -0.31 -13.27
CA LYS A 86 12.66 0.67 -12.67
C LYS A 86 13.72 0.02 -11.77
N LEU A 87 13.33 -1.00 -11.01
CA LEU A 87 14.18 -1.62 -9.99
C LEU A 87 14.72 -3.00 -10.39
N ASN A 88 14.25 -3.55 -11.52
CA ASN A 88 14.56 -4.90 -12.00
C ASN A 88 14.28 -5.99 -10.96
N VAL A 89 13.17 -5.84 -10.22
CA VAL A 89 12.70 -6.80 -9.22
C VAL A 89 11.29 -7.23 -9.56
N GLU A 90 11.06 -8.54 -9.57
CA GLU A 90 9.74 -9.11 -9.73
C GLU A 90 9.04 -9.17 -8.36
N LEU A 91 8.03 -8.34 -8.18
CA LEU A 91 7.22 -8.30 -6.96
C LEU A 91 5.85 -8.95 -7.25
N PRO A 92 5.52 -10.11 -6.65
CA PRO A 92 4.21 -10.70 -6.80
C PRO A 92 3.09 -9.74 -6.36
N LEU A 93 1.98 -9.72 -7.08
CA LEU A 93 0.85 -8.85 -6.74
C LEU A 93 0.31 -9.11 -5.33
N SER A 94 0.35 -10.36 -4.85
CA SER A 94 -0.02 -10.75 -3.49
C SER A 94 0.80 -10.05 -2.40
N GLU A 95 2.05 -9.71 -2.70
CA GLU A 95 2.95 -9.02 -1.78
C GLU A 95 2.55 -7.54 -1.63
N VAL A 96 1.95 -6.91 -2.66
CA VAL A 96 1.40 -5.55 -2.55
C VAL A 96 0.27 -5.49 -1.52
N PHE A 97 -0.55 -6.54 -1.44
CA PHE A 97 -1.61 -6.65 -0.42
C PHE A 97 -1.07 -6.99 0.97
N SER A 98 0.04 -7.72 1.04
CA SER A 98 0.65 -8.12 2.32
C SER A 98 1.51 -7.01 2.94
N TYR A 99 2.09 -6.16 2.09
CA TYR A 99 2.98 -5.07 2.45
C TYR A 99 2.48 -3.76 1.81
N PRO A 100 1.37 -3.20 2.32
CA PRO A 100 0.65 -2.11 1.66
C PRO A 100 1.25 -0.72 1.95
N THR A 101 2.47 -0.63 2.49
CA THR A 101 3.15 0.65 2.78
C THR A 101 4.50 0.69 2.05
N VAL A 102 5.02 1.89 1.79
CA VAL A 102 6.33 2.03 1.15
C VAL A 102 7.44 1.43 2.03
N GLU A 103 7.39 1.66 3.35
CA GLU A 103 8.34 1.09 4.32
C GLU A 103 8.36 -0.44 4.25
N SER A 104 7.19 -1.07 4.34
CA SER A 104 7.09 -2.54 4.36
C SER A 104 7.42 -3.18 3.00
N MET A 105 7.03 -2.53 1.90
CA MET A 105 7.37 -2.97 0.55
C MET A 105 8.86 -2.83 0.24
N ALA A 106 9.51 -1.75 0.71
CA ALA A 106 10.95 -1.55 0.54
C ALA A 106 11.75 -2.68 1.21
N VAL A 107 11.40 -3.06 2.44
CA VAL A 107 12.02 -4.19 3.15
C VAL A 107 11.89 -5.49 2.36
N LYS A 108 10.70 -5.76 1.80
CA LYS A 108 10.48 -6.95 0.99
C LYS A 108 11.32 -6.94 -0.29
N LEU A 109 11.40 -5.80 -0.98
CA LEU A 109 12.23 -5.67 -2.19
C LEU A 109 13.72 -5.86 -1.89
N MET A 110 14.22 -5.37 -0.76
CA MET A 110 15.60 -5.62 -0.33
C MET A 110 15.85 -7.11 -0.14
N SER A 111 14.95 -7.81 0.58
CA SER A 111 15.06 -9.25 0.76
C SER A 111 15.06 -10.02 -0.57
N LEU A 112 14.18 -9.66 -1.52
CA LEU A 112 14.14 -10.30 -2.83
C LEU A 112 15.43 -10.06 -3.65
N LYS A 113 16.03 -8.87 -3.54
CA LYS A 113 17.32 -8.58 -4.17
C LYS A 113 18.45 -9.42 -3.58
N GLU A 114 18.52 -9.57 -2.26
CA GLU A 114 19.55 -10.39 -1.61
C GLU A 114 19.48 -11.87 -2.04
N HIS A 115 18.27 -12.42 -2.18
CA HIS A 115 18.08 -13.79 -2.66
C HIS A 115 18.51 -13.97 -4.13
N ALA A 116 18.29 -12.97 -4.99
CA ALA A 116 18.74 -12.99 -6.38
C ALA A 116 20.28 -12.99 -6.50
N PHE A 117 20.98 -12.31 -5.59
CA PHE A 117 22.46 -12.29 -5.56
C PHE A 117 23.08 -13.57 -4.97
N THR A 118 22.37 -14.28 -4.08
CA THR A 118 22.88 -15.49 -3.42
C THR A 118 22.85 -16.72 -4.34
N GLN A 119 22.06 -16.72 -5.42
CA GLN A 119 21.92 -17.87 -6.33
C GLN A 119 22.99 -17.96 -7.44
N ILE A 120 24.00 -17.08 -7.45
CA ILE A 120 25.13 -17.23 -8.37
C ILE A 120 26.13 -18.19 -7.73
N GLU A 121 25.88 -19.50 -7.84
CA GLU A 121 26.97 -20.49 -7.72
C GLU A 121 28.03 -20.15 -8.79
N PRO A 122 29.31 -19.97 -8.43
CA PRO A 122 30.35 -19.81 -9.43
C PRO A 122 30.40 -21.10 -10.24
N ALA A 123 30.08 -21.01 -11.53
CA ALA A 123 30.28 -22.11 -12.46
C ALA A 123 31.76 -22.50 -12.43
N ASP A 124 32.03 -23.65 -11.82
CA ASP A 124 33.34 -24.25 -11.70
C ASP A 124 33.98 -24.34 -13.10
N GLN A 125 35.13 -23.68 -13.25
CA GLN A 125 35.98 -23.82 -14.42
C GLN A 125 36.53 -25.24 -14.47
N ARG A 126 36.12 -26.04 -15.45
CA ARG A 126 36.91 -27.17 -15.98
C ARG A 126 36.76 -27.30 -17.49
#